data_AF-H1VRB6-F1
#
_entry.id   AF-H1VRB6-F1
#
_cell.length_a   1.000
_cell.length_b   1.000
_cell.length_c   1.000
_cell.angle_alpha   90.00
_cell.angle_beta   90.00
_cell.angle_gamma   90.00
#
_symmetry.space_group_name_H-M   'P 1'
#
loop_
_entity.id
_entity.type
_entity.pdbx_description
1 polymer ?
#
loop_
_entity_poly.entity_id
_entity_poly.type
_entity_poly.pdbx_seq_one_letter_code
_entity_poly.pdbx_strand_id
1 'polypeptide(L)'
;PYPYPEGYDVKQPLSEAGGEEGGNPDLWETYVTVKADVTNTGAVAGKVVPQLYLSYPKNVHGVDFPVKVLRGFDKFNLEKGEKKTVTFNLTRRDLSYWDVHHQNWVMVTSGEYSFLVGESSRQLSKVGSW
;
A
#
# COMPACT_ATOMS: atom_id res chain seq x y z
N PRO A 1 -30.59 -2.16 -38.94
CA PRO A 1 -29.56 -1.63 -38.04
C PRO A 1 -30.22 -1.06 -36.78
N TYR A 2 -29.79 -1.49 -35.59
CA TYR A 2 -30.33 -0.97 -34.33
C TYR A 2 -29.89 0.49 -34.15
N PRO A 3 -30.81 1.45 -33.92
CA PRO A 3 -30.42 2.85 -33.74
C PRO A 3 -29.79 3.00 -32.35
N TYR A 4 -28.50 3.28 -32.32
CA TYR A 4 -27.82 3.57 -31.07
C TYR A 4 -28.24 4.97 -30.55
N PRO A 5 -28.21 5.17 -29.23
CA PRO A 5 -28.46 6.49 -28.63
C PRO A 5 -27.48 7.54 -29.16
N GLU A 6 -27.92 8.79 -29.14
CA GLU A 6 -27.05 9.93 -29.43
C GLU A 6 -25.82 9.89 -28.51
N GLY A 7 -24.63 9.96 -29.09
CA GLY A 7 -23.36 9.89 -28.35
C GLY A 7 -22.69 8.52 -28.28
N TYR A 8 -23.29 7.46 -28.84
CA TYR A 8 -22.70 6.11 -28.82
C TYR A 8 -21.31 6.01 -29.47
N ASP A 9 -21.11 6.73 -30.58
CA ASP A 9 -19.83 6.75 -31.31
C ASP A 9 -18.82 7.78 -30.73
N VAL A 10 -19.19 8.49 -29.67
CA VAL A 10 -18.30 9.49 -29.03
C VAL A 10 -17.29 8.76 -28.16
N LYS A 11 -16.04 8.74 -28.63
CA LYS A 11 -14.90 8.25 -27.86
C LYS A 11 -14.72 9.13 -26.62
N GLN A 12 -15.11 8.61 -25.46
CA GLN A 12 -14.92 9.28 -24.18
C GLN A 12 -13.41 9.44 -23.92
N PRO A 13 -12.97 10.58 -23.35
CA PRO A 13 -11.61 10.66 -22.83
C PRO A 13 -11.42 9.56 -21.79
N LEU A 14 -10.22 8.98 -21.75
CA LEU A 14 -9.90 8.03 -20.68
C LEU A 14 -10.09 8.76 -19.35
N SER A 15 -10.75 8.10 -18.40
CA SER A 15 -10.76 8.57 -17.01
C SER A 15 -9.31 8.75 -16.55
N GLU A 16 -9.05 9.70 -15.66
CA GLU A 16 -7.73 9.85 -15.04
C GLU A 16 -7.28 8.57 -14.28
N ALA A 17 -8.25 7.74 -13.88
CA ALA A 17 -8.03 6.42 -13.29
C ALA A 17 -7.85 5.31 -14.35
N GLY A 18 -8.26 5.58 -15.60
CA GLY A 18 -8.23 4.68 -16.74
C GLY A 18 -6.89 4.70 -17.46
N GLY A 19 -6.65 3.67 -18.27
CA GLY A 19 -5.38 3.45 -18.95
C GLY A 19 -5.32 2.03 -19.51
N GLU A 20 -4.17 1.38 -19.41
CA GLU A 20 -3.98 -0.03 -19.78
C GLU A 20 -4.60 -0.98 -18.73
N GLU A 21 -4.41 -2.29 -18.86
CA GLU A 21 -4.87 -3.27 -17.87
C GLU A 21 -4.33 -2.93 -16.48
N GLY A 22 -5.22 -2.53 -15.55
CA GLY A 22 -4.86 -2.09 -14.20
C GLY A 22 -4.95 -0.59 -13.95
N GLY A 23 -5.31 0.22 -14.95
CA GLY A 23 -5.56 1.66 -14.82
C GLY A 23 -4.32 2.52 -15.13
N ASN A 24 -4.24 3.69 -14.50
CA ASN A 24 -3.13 4.62 -14.68
C ASN A 24 -1.77 3.98 -14.28
N PRO A 25 -0.75 3.95 -15.17
CA PRO A 25 0.53 3.28 -14.92
C PRO A 25 1.30 3.85 -13.72
N ASP A 26 1.17 5.15 -13.44
CA ASP A 26 1.83 5.83 -12.31
C ASP A 26 1.39 5.25 -10.95
N LEU A 27 0.23 4.59 -10.90
CA LEU A 27 -0.25 3.93 -9.68
C LEU A 27 0.65 2.78 -9.23
N TRP A 28 1.37 2.16 -10.16
CA TRP A 28 2.20 0.98 -9.92
C TRP A 28 3.67 1.30 -9.68
N GLU A 29 4.06 2.57 -9.84
CA GLU A 29 5.40 3.00 -9.51
C GLU A 29 5.66 2.94 -8.01
N THR A 30 6.85 2.47 -7.63
CA THR A 30 7.28 2.46 -6.24
C THR A 30 7.55 3.89 -5.79
N TYR A 31 6.82 4.32 -4.75
CA TYR A 31 6.91 5.67 -4.22
C TYR A 31 7.67 5.73 -2.90
N VAL A 32 7.50 4.72 -2.03
CA VAL A 32 8.19 4.64 -0.74
C VAL A 32 8.78 3.24 -0.54
N THR A 33 10.04 3.17 -0.07
CA THR A 33 10.68 1.90 0.32
C THR A 33 10.88 1.87 1.82
N VAL A 34 10.26 0.88 2.49
CA VAL A 34 10.41 0.66 3.93
C VAL A 34 11.34 -0.53 4.16
N LYS A 35 12.35 -0.36 5.02
CA LYS A 35 13.29 -1.43 5.39
C LYS A 35 13.23 -1.70 6.88
N ALA A 36 13.30 -2.97 7.26
CA ALA A 36 13.35 -3.38 8.66
C ALA A 36 14.31 -4.54 8.86
N ASP A 37 15.07 -4.53 9.95
CA ASP A 37 15.93 -5.64 10.33
C ASP A 37 15.18 -6.63 11.21
N VAL A 38 15.25 -7.91 10.84
CA VAL A 38 14.64 -9.01 11.58
C VAL A 38 15.75 -9.94 12.03
N THR A 39 15.83 -10.18 13.33
CA THR A 39 16.88 -11.03 13.94
C THR A 39 16.22 -12.19 14.68
N ASN A 40 16.69 -13.42 14.45
CA ASN A 40 16.24 -14.56 15.23
C ASN A 40 16.96 -14.58 16.59
N THR A 41 16.24 -14.21 17.64
CA THR A 41 16.72 -14.21 19.04
C THR A 41 16.44 -15.53 19.77
N GLY A 42 15.85 -16.52 19.09
CA GLY A 42 15.50 -17.81 19.65
C GLY A 42 16.68 -18.79 19.71
N ALA A 43 16.42 -19.99 20.24
CA ALA A 43 17.43 -21.04 20.35
C ALA A 43 17.55 -21.93 19.11
N VAL A 44 16.58 -21.86 18.18
CA VAL A 44 16.46 -22.76 17.02
C VAL A 44 16.19 -21.95 15.75
N ALA A 45 16.51 -22.55 14.59
CA ALA A 45 16.12 -22.00 13.30
C ALA A 45 14.60 -22.01 13.12
N GLY A 46 14.06 -21.02 12.42
CA GLY A 46 12.62 -20.89 12.22
C GLY A 46 12.24 -20.01 11.03
N LYS A 47 11.02 -20.22 10.54
CA LYS A 47 10.42 -19.36 9.51
C LYS A 47 9.64 -18.24 10.18
N VAL A 48 9.81 -17.02 9.67
CA VAL A 48 9.13 -15.81 10.14
C VAL A 48 8.42 -15.13 8.99
N VAL A 49 7.34 -14.40 9.31
CA VAL A 49 6.56 -13.62 8.34
C VAL A 49 6.42 -12.18 8.84
N PRO A 50 7.41 -11.30 8.58
CA PRO A 50 7.28 -9.88 8.89
C PRO A 50 6.20 -9.24 8.01
N GLN A 51 5.34 -8.43 8.62
CA GLN A 51 4.21 -7.76 7.99
C GLN A 51 4.36 -6.25 8.13
N LEU A 52 4.17 -5.52 7.03
CA LEU A 52 4.12 -4.06 6.98
C LEU A 52 2.67 -3.58 6.94
N TYR A 53 2.34 -2.72 7.89
CA TYR A 53 1.09 -2.00 7.99
C TYR A 53 1.29 -0.51 7.77
N LEU A 54 0.34 0.10 7.07
CA LEU A 54 0.25 1.54 6.82
C LEU A 54 -0.93 2.12 7.60
N SER A 55 -0.70 3.21 8.32
CA SER A 55 -1.76 4.07 8.84
C SER A 55 -1.74 5.38 8.06
N TYR A 56 -2.91 5.76 7.53
CA TYR A 56 -3.10 6.98 6.76
C TYR A 56 -3.06 8.23 7.64
N PRO A 57 -2.81 9.42 7.07
CA PRO A 57 -2.94 10.68 7.76
C PRO A 57 -4.32 10.84 8.41
N LYS A 58 -4.31 11.38 9.63
CA LYS A 58 -5.55 11.73 10.33
C LYS A 58 -6.14 13.01 9.75
N ASN A 59 -7.45 13.18 9.92
CA ASN A 59 -8.20 14.39 9.56
C ASN A 59 -8.30 14.67 8.05
N VAL A 60 -8.25 13.63 7.22
CA VAL A 60 -8.69 13.76 5.83
C VAL A 60 -10.21 13.93 5.83
N HIS A 61 -10.67 15.12 5.44
CA HIS A 61 -12.10 15.44 5.45
C HIS A 61 -12.89 14.47 4.56
N GLY A 62 -13.96 13.90 5.12
CA GLY A 62 -14.88 13.05 4.37
C GLY A 62 -14.42 11.60 4.15
N VAL A 63 -13.28 11.18 4.71
CA VAL A 63 -12.77 9.81 4.55
C VAL A 63 -12.51 9.18 5.91
N ASP A 64 -13.18 8.06 6.18
CA ASP A 64 -12.91 7.23 7.35
C ASP A 64 -11.92 6.10 6.98
N PHE A 65 -10.67 6.26 7.40
CA PHE A 65 -9.62 5.29 7.11
C PHE A 65 -9.62 4.16 8.15
N PRO A 66 -9.36 2.91 7.72
CA PRO A 66 -9.00 1.85 8.65
C PRO A 66 -7.80 2.29 9.49
N VAL A 67 -7.80 1.93 10.78
CA VAL A 67 -6.70 2.25 11.71
C VAL A 67 -5.33 1.89 11.13
N LYS A 68 -5.27 0.77 10.39
CA LYS A 68 -4.09 0.28 9.69
C LYS A 68 -4.47 -0.69 8.58
N VAL A 69 -3.69 -0.71 7.50
CA VAL A 69 -3.90 -1.55 6.31
C VAL A 69 -2.62 -2.33 6.03
N LEU A 70 -2.73 -3.63 5.79
CA LEU A 70 -1.58 -4.46 5.40
C LEU A 70 -1.14 -4.07 3.98
N ARG A 71 0.14 -3.73 3.82
CA ARG A 71 0.73 -3.32 2.53
C ARG A 71 1.87 -4.18 2.04
N GLY A 72 2.43 -5.02 2.91
CA GLY A 72 3.47 -5.95 2.50
C GLY A 72 3.65 -7.05 3.54
N PHE A 73 4.12 -8.20 3.07
CA PHE A 73 4.63 -9.26 3.93
C PHE A 73 5.70 -10.02 3.15
N ASP A 74 6.66 -10.59 3.86
CA ASP A 74 7.67 -11.49 3.28
C ASP A 74 7.79 -12.72 4.19
N LYS A 75 8.21 -13.87 3.63
CA LYS A 75 8.38 -15.10 4.38
C LYS A 75 9.75 -15.71 4.10
N PHE A 76 10.54 -15.88 5.15
CA PHE A 76 11.87 -16.46 5.04
C PHE A 76 12.25 -17.26 6.29
N ASN A 77 13.29 -18.09 6.15
CA ASN A 77 13.91 -18.82 7.25
C ASN A 77 15.06 -17.99 7.83
N LEU A 78 15.26 -18.06 9.14
CA LEU A 78 16.41 -17.50 9.84
C LEU A 78 17.05 -18.57 10.73
N GLU A 79 18.36 -18.73 10.61
CA GLU A 79 19.17 -19.51 11.55
C GLU A 79 19.28 -18.79 12.90
N LYS A 80 19.73 -19.52 13.93
CA LYS A 80 19.91 -18.96 15.27
C LYS A 80 20.88 -17.77 15.23
N GLY A 81 20.43 -16.60 15.70
CA GLY A 81 21.23 -15.37 15.74
C GLY A 81 21.38 -14.68 14.38
N GLU A 82 20.81 -15.22 13.31
CA GLU A 82 20.85 -14.60 11.98
C GLU A 82 19.99 -13.33 11.96
N LYS A 83 20.51 -12.31 11.28
CA LYS A 83 19.80 -11.05 10.99
C LYS A 83 19.61 -10.92 9.49
N LYS A 84 18.40 -10.56 9.06
CA LYS A 84 18.06 -10.25 7.68
C LYS A 84 17.27 -8.94 7.59
N THR A 85 17.63 -8.11 6.63
CA THR A 85 16.87 -6.89 6.30
C THR A 85 15.76 -7.24 5.30
N VAL A 86 14.51 -7.02 5.68
CA VAL A 86 13.36 -7.10 4.77
C VAL A 86 13.11 -5.73 4.14
N THR A 87 12.76 -5.72 2.86
CA THR A 87 12.46 -4.51 2.09
C THR A 87 11.05 -4.60 1.55
N PHE A 88 10.23 -3.59 1.81
CA PHE A 88 8.88 -3.45 1.30
C PHE A 88 8.79 -2.23 0.39
N ASN A 89 8.42 -2.46 -0.86
CA ASN A 89 8.22 -1.41 -1.85
C ASN A 89 6.73 -1.06 -1.88
N LEU A 90 6.38 0.16 -1.48
CA LEU A 90 5.03 0.67 -1.52
C LEU A 90 4.81 1.48 -2.79
N THR A 91 3.77 1.11 -3.52
CA THR A 91 3.38 1.82 -4.74
C THR A 91 2.61 3.10 -4.44
N ARG A 92 2.49 3.99 -5.42
CA ARG A 92 1.59 5.16 -5.32
C ARG A 92 0.17 4.72 -4.95
N ARG A 93 -0.31 3.61 -5.51
CA ARG A 93 -1.62 3.03 -5.17
C ARG A 93 -1.74 2.64 -3.71
N ASP A 94 -0.69 2.09 -3.10
CA ASP A 94 -0.70 1.68 -1.69
C ASP A 94 -0.87 2.85 -0.73
N LEU A 95 -0.40 4.03 -1.14
CA LEU A 95 -0.54 5.29 -0.41
C LEU A 95 -1.82 6.06 -0.77
N SER A 96 -2.56 5.58 -1.78
CA SER A 96 -3.76 6.24 -2.27
C SER A 96 -5.03 5.62 -1.71
N TYR A 97 -6.14 6.35 -1.83
CA TYR A 97 -7.48 5.88 -1.56
C TYR A 97 -8.38 6.18 -2.76
N TRP A 98 -9.49 5.46 -2.86
CA TRP A 98 -10.46 5.70 -3.92
C TRP A 98 -11.41 6.83 -3.53
N ASP A 99 -11.39 7.92 -4.29
CA ASP A 99 -12.34 9.02 -4.15
C ASP A 99 -13.55 8.77 -5.06
N VAL A 100 -14.72 8.62 -4.46
CA VAL A 100 -15.97 8.34 -5.18
C VAL A 100 -16.50 9.55 -5.96
N HIS A 101 -16.13 10.78 -5.59
CA HIS A 101 -16.54 11.99 -6.31
C HIS A 101 -15.67 12.20 -7.55
N HIS A 102 -14.36 12.02 -7.41
CA HIS A 102 -13.41 12.16 -8.52
C HIS A 102 -13.31 10.88 -9.37
N GLN A 103 -13.86 9.75 -8.90
CA GLN A 103 -13.73 8.44 -9.54
C GLN A 103 -12.25 8.11 -9.85
N ASN A 104 -11.37 8.41 -8.89
CA ASN A 104 -9.93 8.31 -9.07
C ASN A 104 -9.20 7.88 -7.78
N TRP A 105 -7.99 7.35 -7.93
CA TRP A 105 -7.06 7.09 -6.85
C TRP A 105 -6.35 8.39 -6.45
N VAL A 106 -6.65 8.88 -5.24
CA VAL A 106 -6.09 10.12 -4.70
C VAL A 106 -5.11 9.76 -3.59
N MET A 107 -3.89 10.30 -3.67
CA MET A 107 -2.91 10.22 -2.58
C MET A 107 -3.11 11.40 -1.64
N VAL A 108 -3.16 11.13 -0.34
CA VAL A 108 -3.20 12.21 0.66
C VAL A 108 -1.81 12.85 0.69
N THR A 109 -1.73 14.14 0.37
CA THR A 109 -0.47 14.89 0.32
C THR A 109 -0.20 15.72 1.57
N SER A 110 -1.16 15.79 2.49
CA SER A 110 -1.07 16.53 3.75
C SER A 110 -1.25 15.60 4.95
N GLY A 111 -0.44 15.85 5.99
CA GLY A 111 -0.40 15.03 7.20
C GLY A 111 0.67 13.94 7.14
N GLU A 112 0.59 12.96 8.05
CA GLU A 112 1.66 11.99 8.30
C GLU A 112 1.15 10.55 8.11
N TYR A 113 1.79 9.80 7.23
CA TYR A 113 1.66 8.35 7.14
C TYR A 113 2.54 7.70 8.20
N SER A 114 2.02 6.68 8.87
CA SER A 114 2.82 5.86 9.80
C SER A 114 3.01 4.46 9.24
N PHE A 115 4.27 4.01 9.20
CA PHE A 115 4.65 2.66 8.78
C PHE A 115 4.94 1.82 10.03
N LEU A 116 4.26 0.69 10.15
CA LEU A 116 4.42 -0.22 11.28
C LEU A 116 4.80 -1.61 10.79
N VAL A 117 5.82 -2.21 11.37
CA VAL A 117 6.26 -3.57 11.03
C VAL A 117 6.15 -4.46 12.25
N GLY A 118 5.70 -5.69 12.05
CA GLY A 118 5.70 -6.70 13.11
C GLY A 118 5.26 -8.08 12.62
N GLU A 119 5.08 -9.00 13.56
CA GLU A 119 4.72 -10.40 13.27
C GLU A 119 3.21 -10.61 13.14
N SER A 120 2.41 -9.70 13.68
CA SER A 120 0.96 -9.73 13.60
C SER A 120 0.37 -8.33 13.63
N SER A 121 -0.87 -8.18 13.17
CA SER A 121 -1.60 -6.91 13.20
C SER A 121 -1.72 -6.26 14.60
N ARG A 122 -1.51 -7.02 15.68
CA ARG A 122 -1.60 -6.54 17.07
C ARG A 122 -0.23 -6.29 17.72
N GLN A 123 0.83 -6.88 17.19
CA GLN A 123 2.19 -6.75 17.71
C GLN A 123 3.04 -6.07 16.64
N LEU A 124 3.03 -4.74 16.66
CA LEU A 124 3.62 -3.88 15.65
C LEU A 124 4.50 -2.81 16.30
N SER A 125 5.64 -2.54 15.68
CA SER A 125 6.54 -1.45 16.03
C SER A 125 6.49 -0.40 14.93
N LYS A 126 6.34 0.88 15.28
CA LYS A 126 6.46 1.98 14.29
C LYS A 126 7.91 2.02 13.81
N VAL A 127 8.10 1.82 12.51
CA VAL A 127 9.43 1.85 11.87
C VAL A 127 9.74 3.20 11.25
N GLY A 128 8.72 4.01 10.96
CA GLY A 128 8.91 5.35 10.43
C GLY A 128 7.60 6.08 10.20
N SER A 129 7.74 7.32 9.78
CA SER A 129 6.66 8.17 9.30
C SER A 129 7.12 8.99 8.11
N TRP A 130 6.18 9.33 7.24
CA TRP A 130 6.38 10.12 6.05
C TRP A 130 5.28 11.16 5.93
#